data_AF-A0A6P7MUK2-F1
#
_entry.id   AF-A0A6P7MUK2-F1
#
_cell.length_a   1.000
_cell.length_b   1.000
_cell.length_c   1.000
_cell.angle_alpha   90.00
_cell.angle_beta   90.00
_cell.angle_gamma   90.00
#
_symmetry.space_group_name_H-M   'P 1'
#
loop_
_entity.id
_entity.type
_entity.pdbx_description
1 polymer ?
#
loop_
_entity_poly.entity_id
_entity_poly.type
_entity_poly.pdbx_seq_one_letter_code
_entity_poly.pdbx_strand_id
1 'polypeptide(L)'
;MGKKGKKDKKVKGAEKTAAKMEKKVSKRSKREEEDLEALIAEFQNLDAKKTQVVETTCPPPSPRLNASLCAHPDKDELILFGGEFFNGKKTYLYNDLFFYNIKKNSWVKSEIPNPPPPRCSHQAVVVSQGGGQIWVFGGEFASPNGEQFYHYKDLWVLHLATHTWENIKAPGGPSGRSGHRMVLSKKQLLVFGGFHESTRDFIYYNDVYSFSLDTFSWSRLSPSGSAPSPRSACQMTSTPDGSGVIIYGGYSKVRIKKDVEKGTIHSDMFLLKREGKDGQESWSWSRVNPSGNKPPPRSGFSLAVGPLGRAMLFGGVCDEEEEESLEGDFYNDLYLYDTVKNRWYPGQLRGNKSEKKKRRRGKKGEAEAEKEEDKATPQEPTEVIKEIITEDGTVMTIKEIIPGAQEEEEEDEGEEDDDDDDESASAALVEPCPRSSAMATTRQGKLFLYGGMFEVGDRQFTLNDFYCLDLHKMDQWEVLVEMDPKTQEWLDESESEGDDEEEEEEEGAKAAADEEEESEKESEDEEDEEEHPSAQEGESVTDYQTRTEQYWMELARANMGPDAKDKKVAKVALSMAKIFYEGRK
;
A
#
# COMPACT_ATOMS: atom_id res chain seq x y z
N MET A 1 45.10 44.60 29.24
CA MET A 1 45.15 43.44 28.32
C MET A 1 44.33 42.29 28.91
N GLY A 2 43.58 41.56 28.07
CA GLY A 2 43.20 40.16 28.36
C GLY A 2 41.73 39.85 28.70
N LYS A 3 40.85 39.75 27.69
CA LYS A 3 39.60 38.94 27.77
C LYS A 3 38.97 38.58 26.40
N LYS A 4 39.77 38.35 25.35
CA LYS A 4 39.27 37.95 24.01
C LYS A 4 39.53 36.48 23.59
N GLY A 5 40.22 35.65 24.38
CA GLY A 5 40.69 34.32 23.93
C GLY A 5 39.89 33.07 24.33
N LYS A 6 38.80 33.17 25.11
CA LYS A 6 38.07 31.98 25.61
C LYS A 6 36.91 31.52 24.72
N LYS A 7 36.29 32.42 23.94
CA LYS A 7 35.19 32.07 23.00
C LYS A 7 35.72 31.30 21.78
N ASP A 8 36.80 31.75 21.16
CA ASP A 8 37.38 31.10 19.96
C ASP A 8 37.91 29.69 20.21
N LYS A 9 38.43 29.40 21.42
CA LYS A 9 38.85 28.03 21.80
C LYS A 9 37.67 27.09 22.00
N LYS A 10 36.53 27.57 22.49
CA LYS A 10 35.32 26.76 22.72
C LYS A 10 34.60 26.45 21.39
N VAL A 11 34.58 27.41 20.46
CA VAL A 11 34.09 27.22 19.08
C VAL A 11 34.94 26.18 18.34
N LYS A 12 36.27 26.29 18.37
CA LYS A 12 37.18 25.28 17.77
C LYS A 12 37.07 23.88 18.39
N GLY A 13 36.68 23.78 19.67
CA GLY A 13 36.43 22.50 20.33
C GLY A 13 35.13 21.86 19.85
N ALA A 14 34.06 22.65 19.76
CA ALA A 14 32.76 22.20 19.26
C ALA A 14 32.82 21.78 17.78
N GLU A 15 33.52 22.53 16.92
CA GLU A 15 33.73 22.19 15.51
C GLU A 15 34.50 20.88 15.34
N LYS A 16 35.54 20.64 16.14
CA LYS A 16 36.29 19.37 16.11
C LYS A 16 35.45 18.19 16.56
N THR A 17 34.60 18.38 17.57
CA THR A 17 33.70 17.34 18.06
C THR A 17 32.60 17.04 17.05
N ALA A 18 32.03 18.07 16.41
CA ALA A 18 31.06 17.92 15.32
C ALA A 18 31.68 17.17 14.13
N ALA A 19 32.87 17.57 13.66
CA ALA A 19 33.57 16.88 12.57
C ALA A 19 33.92 15.41 12.90
N LYS A 20 34.24 15.09 14.17
CA LYS A 20 34.48 13.71 14.61
C LYS A 20 33.19 12.90 14.64
N MET A 21 32.08 13.49 15.10
CA MET A 21 30.76 12.85 15.04
C MET A 21 30.32 12.62 13.59
N GLU A 22 30.47 13.62 12.72
CA GLU A 22 30.20 13.49 11.29
C GLU A 22 31.04 12.37 10.65
N LYS A 23 32.32 12.25 10.98
CA LYS A 23 33.15 11.16 10.47
C LYS A 23 32.73 9.78 11.00
N LYS A 24 32.24 9.69 12.24
CA LYS A 24 31.73 8.44 12.82
C LYS A 24 30.43 8.02 12.14
N VAL A 25 29.48 8.95 11.99
CA VAL A 25 28.21 8.69 11.32
C VAL A 25 28.44 8.29 9.85
N SER A 26 29.44 8.85 9.17
CA SER A 26 29.66 8.56 7.73
C SER A 26 30.30 7.20 7.53
N LYS A 27 31.12 6.79 8.52
CA LYS A 27 31.68 5.45 8.55
C LYS A 27 30.58 4.41 8.83
N ARG A 28 29.64 4.73 9.73
CA ARG A 28 28.48 3.89 10.02
C ARG A 28 27.59 3.72 8.78
N SER A 29 27.15 4.83 8.17
CA SER A 29 26.32 4.78 6.95
C SER A 29 26.97 4.01 5.81
N LYS A 30 28.30 4.14 5.64
CA LYS A 30 29.03 3.40 4.61
C LYS A 30 29.06 1.89 4.90
N ARG A 31 29.25 1.50 6.16
CA ARG A 31 29.22 0.08 6.55
C ARG A 31 27.83 -0.52 6.32
N GLU A 32 26.81 0.20 6.73
CA GLU A 32 25.39 -0.15 6.54
C GLU A 32 25.03 -0.34 5.06
N GLU A 33 25.45 0.58 4.20
CA GLU A 33 25.30 0.43 2.74
C GLU A 33 26.07 -0.79 2.20
N GLU A 34 27.30 -1.04 2.67
CA GLU A 34 28.09 -2.23 2.31
C GLU A 34 27.41 -3.53 2.76
N ASP A 35 26.77 -3.54 3.93
CA ASP A 35 26.04 -4.68 4.47
C ASP A 35 24.80 -4.99 3.61
N LEU A 36 24.04 -3.96 3.17
CA LEU A 36 22.93 -4.12 2.23
C LEU A 36 23.40 -4.62 0.86
N GLU A 37 24.50 -4.07 0.32
CA GLU A 37 25.08 -4.53 -0.94
C GLU A 37 25.51 -6.00 -0.86
N ALA A 38 26.06 -6.44 0.28
CA ALA A 38 26.44 -7.82 0.51
C ALA A 38 25.21 -8.75 0.53
N LEU A 39 24.14 -8.36 1.22
CA LEU A 39 22.89 -9.12 1.26
C LEU A 39 22.24 -9.23 -0.12
N ILE A 40 22.22 -8.12 -0.88
CA ILE A 40 21.75 -8.12 -2.26
C ILE A 40 22.59 -9.06 -3.13
N ALA A 41 23.92 -9.05 -2.97
CA ALA A 41 24.81 -9.94 -3.69
C ALA A 41 24.58 -11.41 -3.33
N GLU A 42 24.22 -11.72 -2.09
CA GLU A 42 23.83 -13.07 -1.68
C GLU A 42 22.57 -13.54 -2.42
N PHE A 43 21.51 -12.72 -2.46
CA PHE A 43 20.31 -13.03 -3.25
C PHE A 43 20.64 -13.29 -4.72
N GLN A 44 21.49 -12.44 -5.31
CA GLN A 44 21.94 -12.62 -6.69
C GLN A 44 22.71 -13.93 -6.88
N ASN A 45 23.55 -14.32 -5.93
CA ASN A 45 24.28 -15.59 -5.98
C ASN A 45 23.34 -16.79 -5.86
N LEU A 46 22.31 -16.71 -5.02
CA LEU A 46 21.26 -17.73 -4.91
C LEU A 46 20.48 -17.87 -6.22
N ASP A 47 20.09 -16.74 -6.81
CA ASP A 47 19.36 -16.73 -8.07
C ASP A 47 20.22 -17.18 -9.27
N ALA A 48 21.52 -16.92 -9.26
CA ALA A 48 22.45 -17.39 -10.29
C ALA A 48 22.59 -18.92 -10.31
N LYS A 49 22.26 -19.62 -9.20
CA LYS A 49 22.20 -21.09 -9.16
C LYS A 49 21.00 -21.64 -9.94
N LYS A 50 19.94 -20.84 -10.15
CA LYS A 50 18.79 -21.22 -10.97
C LYS A 50 19.16 -21.09 -12.44
N THR A 51 19.24 -22.22 -13.14
CA THR A 51 19.74 -22.27 -14.54
C THR A 51 18.65 -22.54 -15.57
N GLN A 52 17.43 -22.87 -15.14
CA GLN A 52 16.31 -23.22 -15.99
C GLN A 52 15.07 -22.45 -15.57
N VAL A 53 14.19 -22.22 -16.53
CA VAL A 53 12.86 -21.66 -16.26
C VAL A 53 11.99 -22.76 -15.65
N VAL A 54 11.45 -22.50 -14.46
CA VAL A 54 10.52 -23.40 -13.78
C VAL A 54 9.19 -22.69 -13.59
N GLU A 55 8.11 -23.26 -14.10
CA GLU A 55 6.75 -22.75 -13.91
C GLU A 55 5.95 -23.74 -13.08
N THR A 56 5.44 -23.26 -11.94
CA THR A 56 4.70 -24.09 -10.98
C THR A 56 3.36 -23.44 -10.71
N THR A 57 2.27 -24.20 -10.90
CA THR A 57 0.94 -23.75 -10.47
C THR A 57 0.95 -23.59 -8.95
N CYS A 58 0.45 -22.46 -8.46
CA CYS A 58 0.56 -22.09 -7.05
C CYS A 58 -0.77 -21.49 -6.54
N PRO A 59 -0.96 -21.41 -5.21
CA PRO A 59 -1.99 -20.56 -4.62
C PRO A 59 -1.75 -19.07 -4.97
N PRO A 60 -2.70 -18.19 -4.64
CA PRO A 60 -2.47 -16.75 -4.70
C PRO A 60 -1.15 -16.34 -4.01
N PRO A 61 -0.46 -15.31 -4.51
CA PRO A 61 0.77 -14.82 -3.91
C PRO A 61 0.60 -14.42 -2.43
N SER A 62 1.70 -14.33 -1.70
CA SER A 62 1.68 -13.83 -0.32
C SER A 62 1.24 -12.37 -0.24
N PRO A 63 0.84 -11.89 0.96
CA PRO A 63 0.54 -10.48 1.18
C PRO A 63 1.65 -9.58 0.69
N ARG A 64 1.28 -8.51 -0.02
CA ARG A 64 2.25 -7.52 -0.49
C ARG A 64 1.64 -6.18 -0.88
N LEU A 65 2.49 -5.17 -0.80
CA LEU A 65 2.27 -3.84 -1.33
C LEU A 65 3.47 -3.41 -2.19
N ASN A 66 3.35 -2.26 -2.87
CA ASN A 66 4.45 -1.63 -3.61
C ASN A 66 5.11 -2.53 -4.68
N ALA A 67 4.40 -3.54 -5.17
CA ALA A 67 4.79 -4.37 -6.30
C ALA A 67 4.24 -3.80 -7.63
N SER A 68 4.51 -4.48 -8.74
CA SER A 68 3.90 -4.16 -10.03
C SER A 68 2.93 -5.24 -10.48
N LEU A 69 1.66 -4.87 -10.70
CA LEU A 69 0.67 -5.69 -11.40
C LEU A 69 0.44 -5.12 -12.80
N CYS A 70 0.74 -5.90 -13.82
CA CYS A 70 0.69 -5.49 -15.21
C CYS A 70 -0.19 -6.44 -16.03
N ALA A 71 -0.94 -5.92 -17.00
CA ALA A 71 -1.61 -6.76 -17.97
C ALA A 71 -0.61 -7.30 -19.01
N HIS A 72 -0.63 -8.61 -19.28
CA HIS A 72 0.14 -9.18 -20.38
C HIS A 72 -0.30 -8.50 -21.70
N PRO A 73 0.62 -8.16 -22.63
CA PRO A 73 0.25 -7.44 -23.85
C PRO A 73 -0.68 -8.27 -24.75
N ASP A 74 -0.31 -9.54 -24.97
CA ASP A 74 -1.03 -10.40 -25.93
C ASP A 74 -2.00 -11.40 -25.28
N LYS A 75 -1.60 -12.06 -24.18
CA LYS A 75 -2.38 -13.09 -23.49
C LYS A 75 -3.39 -12.50 -22.49
N ASP A 76 -4.39 -13.30 -22.14
CA ASP A 76 -5.39 -12.97 -21.11
C ASP A 76 -4.88 -13.31 -19.71
N GLU A 77 -3.74 -12.70 -19.38
CA GLU A 77 -2.98 -12.94 -18.17
C GLU A 77 -2.58 -11.61 -17.53
N LEU A 78 -2.47 -11.61 -16.21
CA LEU A 78 -1.84 -10.55 -15.45
C LEU A 78 -0.48 -11.03 -14.94
N ILE A 79 0.42 -10.09 -14.71
CA ILE A 79 1.81 -10.35 -14.34
C ILE A 79 2.09 -9.56 -13.08
N LEU A 80 2.45 -10.24 -12.00
CA LEU A 80 2.81 -9.66 -10.71
C LEU A 80 4.30 -9.85 -10.47
N PHE A 81 5.01 -8.78 -10.11
CA PHE A 81 6.44 -8.84 -9.82
C PHE A 81 6.83 -7.99 -8.60
N GLY A 82 7.59 -8.62 -7.71
CA GLY A 82 8.23 -7.99 -6.55
C GLY A 82 7.27 -7.56 -5.44
N GLY A 83 7.60 -6.44 -4.79
CA GLY A 83 6.86 -5.88 -3.65
C GLY A 83 7.53 -6.20 -2.32
N GLU A 84 6.84 -5.84 -1.24
CA GLU A 84 7.30 -6.06 0.12
C GLU A 84 6.18 -6.57 1.04
N PHE A 85 6.56 -7.06 2.21
CA PHE A 85 5.70 -7.48 3.30
C PHE A 85 6.35 -7.09 4.63
N PHE A 86 5.57 -6.57 5.56
CA PHE A 86 6.00 -6.27 6.92
C PHE A 86 5.12 -7.02 7.92
N ASN A 87 5.75 -7.69 8.89
CA ASN A 87 5.08 -8.51 9.89
C ASN A 87 5.15 -7.91 11.32
N GLY A 88 5.36 -6.60 11.44
CA GLY A 88 5.54 -5.93 12.73
C GLY A 88 6.99 -5.86 13.21
N LYS A 89 7.86 -6.80 12.79
CA LYS A 89 9.27 -6.84 13.20
C LYS A 89 10.25 -6.77 12.02
N LYS A 90 9.93 -7.47 10.93
CA LYS A 90 10.81 -7.62 9.77
C LYS A 90 10.12 -7.21 8.47
N THR A 91 10.87 -6.52 7.62
CA THR A 91 10.51 -6.23 6.23
C THR A 91 11.11 -7.28 5.31
N TYR A 92 10.26 -7.90 4.50
CA TYR A 92 10.63 -8.87 3.48
C TYR A 92 10.39 -8.27 2.11
N LEU A 93 11.38 -8.36 1.23
CA LEU A 93 11.24 -7.92 -0.16
C LEU A 93 11.26 -9.10 -1.10
N TYR A 94 10.50 -8.97 -2.19
CA TYR A 94 10.31 -10.04 -3.15
C TYR A 94 10.94 -9.69 -4.51
N ASN A 95 11.39 -10.72 -5.24
CA ASN A 95 11.67 -10.69 -6.68
C ASN A 95 10.98 -11.83 -7.44
N ASP A 96 9.97 -12.43 -6.81
CA ASP A 96 9.18 -13.48 -7.44
C ASP A 96 8.30 -12.89 -8.57
N LEU A 97 8.02 -13.76 -9.54
CA LEU A 97 7.24 -13.43 -10.73
C LEU A 97 6.07 -14.40 -10.81
N PHE A 98 4.86 -13.84 -10.88
CA PHE A 98 3.63 -14.63 -11.02
C PHE A 98 2.85 -14.22 -12.26
N PHE A 99 2.20 -15.21 -12.84
CA PHE A 99 1.23 -15.05 -13.91
C PHE A 99 -0.14 -15.50 -13.41
N TYR A 100 -1.14 -14.61 -13.50
CA TYR A 100 -2.53 -14.93 -13.22
C TYR A 100 -3.29 -15.15 -14.52
N ASN A 101 -3.85 -16.34 -14.72
CA ASN A 101 -4.68 -16.64 -15.86
C ASN A 101 -6.14 -16.25 -15.59
N ILE A 102 -6.62 -15.22 -16.28
CA ILE A 102 -7.95 -14.62 -16.04
C ILE A 102 -9.07 -15.62 -16.33
N LYS A 103 -8.93 -16.46 -17.35
CA LYS A 103 -9.98 -17.41 -17.75
C LYS A 103 -10.06 -18.62 -16.83
N LYS A 104 -8.91 -19.07 -16.33
CA LYS A 104 -8.81 -20.26 -15.47
C LYS A 104 -8.90 -19.93 -13.99
N ASN A 105 -8.85 -18.64 -13.63
CA ASN A 105 -8.73 -18.17 -12.25
C ASN A 105 -7.62 -18.91 -11.49
N SER A 106 -6.41 -18.92 -12.05
CA SER A 106 -5.29 -19.72 -11.52
C SER A 106 -3.98 -18.95 -11.59
N TRP A 107 -3.13 -19.13 -10.58
CA TRP A 107 -1.80 -18.54 -10.51
C TRP A 107 -0.71 -19.54 -10.89
N VAL A 108 0.33 -19.02 -11.55
CA VAL A 108 1.56 -19.73 -11.85
C VAL A 108 2.73 -18.89 -11.37
N LYS A 109 3.58 -19.45 -10.51
CA LYS A 109 4.87 -18.88 -10.16
C LYS A 109 5.89 -19.27 -11.23
N SER A 110 6.58 -18.29 -11.80
CA SER A 110 7.59 -18.49 -12.84
C SER A 110 8.96 -18.09 -12.31
N GLU A 111 9.84 -19.05 -12.11
CA GLU A 111 11.22 -18.84 -11.71
C GLU A 111 12.11 -18.75 -12.96
N ILE A 112 12.42 -17.52 -13.36
CA ILE A 112 13.28 -17.24 -14.50
C ILE A 112 14.70 -16.93 -14.00
N PRO A 113 15.76 -17.56 -14.55
CA PRO A 113 17.14 -17.28 -14.19
C PRO A 113 17.54 -15.81 -14.26
N ASN A 114 18.41 -15.39 -13.33
CA ASN A 114 18.99 -14.05 -13.25
C ASN A 114 17.96 -12.89 -13.21
N PRO A 115 16.94 -12.93 -12.33
CA PRO A 115 16.00 -11.84 -12.17
C PRO A 115 16.68 -10.58 -11.59
N PRO A 116 16.02 -9.41 -11.65
CA PRO A 116 16.39 -8.30 -10.81
C PRO A 116 16.42 -8.71 -9.32
N PRO A 117 17.32 -8.14 -8.51
CA PRO A 117 17.26 -8.31 -7.05
C PRO A 117 15.89 -7.93 -6.45
N PRO A 118 15.56 -8.48 -5.26
CA PRO A 118 14.34 -8.14 -4.52
C PRO A 118 14.13 -6.64 -4.40
N ARG A 119 12.89 -6.18 -4.68
CA ARG A 119 12.59 -4.75 -4.74
C ARG A 119 11.12 -4.44 -4.58
N CYS A 120 10.85 -3.34 -3.90
CA CYS A 120 9.55 -2.67 -3.84
C CYS A 120 9.67 -1.25 -4.44
N SER A 121 8.53 -0.56 -4.56
CA SER A 121 8.45 0.84 -4.97
C SER A 121 9.13 1.15 -6.32
N HIS A 122 9.30 0.11 -7.13
CA HIS A 122 9.82 0.15 -8.49
C HIS A 122 8.68 0.47 -9.48
N GLN A 123 9.00 0.63 -10.75
CA GLN A 123 7.98 0.75 -11.79
C GLN A 123 8.21 -0.27 -12.90
N ALA A 124 7.15 -1.01 -13.21
CA ALA A 124 7.11 -1.89 -14.38
C ALA A 124 6.20 -1.31 -15.47
N VAL A 125 6.67 -1.35 -16.71
CA VAL A 125 5.91 -0.92 -17.90
C VAL A 125 5.94 -2.02 -18.95
N VAL A 126 4.77 -2.39 -19.44
CA VAL A 126 4.61 -3.38 -20.51
C VAL A 126 4.74 -2.71 -21.87
N VAL A 127 5.53 -3.33 -22.74
CA VAL A 127 5.71 -2.95 -24.15
C VAL A 127 5.37 -4.17 -25.00
N SER A 128 4.54 -4.01 -26.04
CA SER A 128 4.11 -5.13 -26.90
C SER A 128 5.17 -5.57 -27.93
N GLN A 129 6.33 -4.94 -27.96
CA GLN A 129 7.41 -5.26 -28.89
C GLN A 129 7.96 -6.67 -28.63
N GLY A 130 8.36 -7.39 -29.70
CA GLY A 130 9.09 -8.65 -29.57
C GLY A 130 8.31 -9.81 -28.93
N GLY A 131 6.97 -9.79 -28.99
CA GLY A 131 6.13 -10.78 -28.31
C GLY A 131 5.86 -10.46 -26.83
N GLY A 132 6.13 -9.22 -26.43
CA GLY A 132 5.87 -8.70 -25.10
C GLY A 132 7.14 -8.57 -24.26
N GLN A 133 7.28 -7.41 -23.64
CA GLN A 133 8.38 -7.07 -22.75
C GLN A 133 7.86 -6.37 -21.51
N ILE A 134 8.47 -6.63 -20.36
CA ILE A 134 8.25 -5.85 -19.13
C ILE A 134 9.54 -5.12 -18.79
N TRP A 135 9.48 -3.80 -18.76
CA TRP A 135 10.59 -2.95 -18.40
C TRP A 135 10.46 -2.51 -16.94
N VAL A 136 11.47 -2.79 -16.13
CA VAL A 136 11.49 -2.49 -14.68
C VAL A 136 12.62 -1.52 -14.39
N PHE A 137 12.31 -0.39 -13.76
CA PHE A 137 13.32 0.61 -13.36
C PHE A 137 13.24 0.90 -11.85
N GLY A 138 14.41 1.05 -11.25
CA GLY A 138 14.60 1.53 -9.88
C GLY A 138 13.89 0.67 -8.82
N GLY A 139 13.36 1.35 -7.81
CA GLY A 139 12.83 0.76 -6.58
C GLY A 139 13.88 0.79 -5.48
N GLU A 140 13.57 0.13 -4.37
CA GLU A 140 14.48 0.01 -3.23
C GLU A 140 14.50 -1.39 -2.64
N PHE A 141 15.55 -1.65 -1.87
CA PHE A 141 15.67 -2.77 -0.96
C PHE A 141 15.82 -2.24 0.46
N ALA A 142 14.84 -2.54 1.33
CA ALA A 142 14.91 -2.18 2.73
C ALA A 142 15.69 -3.26 3.52
N SER A 143 16.45 -2.85 4.52
CA SER A 143 17.01 -3.77 5.51
C SER A 143 15.89 -4.55 6.20
N PRO A 144 16.15 -5.77 6.72
CA PRO A 144 15.14 -6.53 7.44
C PRO A 144 14.49 -5.76 8.59
N ASN A 145 15.19 -4.85 9.26
CA ASN A 145 14.65 -4.02 10.33
C ASN A 145 13.95 -2.72 9.84
N GLY A 146 13.87 -2.48 8.52
CA GLY A 146 13.20 -1.31 7.93
C GLY A 146 13.92 0.03 8.12
N GLU A 147 15.13 0.05 8.68
CA GLU A 147 15.83 1.31 9.01
C GLU A 147 16.69 1.89 7.86
N GLN A 148 17.03 1.07 6.87
CA GLN A 148 17.97 1.44 5.82
C GLN A 148 17.47 1.01 4.45
N PHE A 149 17.77 1.82 3.45
CA PHE A 149 17.29 1.63 2.09
C PHE A 149 18.43 1.66 1.08
N TYR A 150 18.47 0.66 0.21
CA TYR A 150 19.30 0.66 -0.99
C TYR A 150 18.43 1.01 -2.20
N HIS A 151 18.61 2.19 -2.77
CA HIS A 151 17.83 2.61 -3.94
C HIS A 151 18.47 2.18 -5.26
N TYR A 152 17.77 1.34 -6.00
CA TYR A 152 18.21 0.85 -7.30
C TYR A 152 18.18 1.95 -8.37
N LYS A 153 19.16 1.91 -9.28
CA LYS A 153 19.27 2.77 -10.48
C LYS A 153 19.29 1.98 -11.79
N ASP A 154 19.09 0.67 -11.69
CA ASP A 154 19.20 -0.24 -12.82
C ASP A 154 17.90 -0.28 -13.64
N LEU A 155 18.05 -0.63 -14.92
CA LEU A 155 16.96 -0.86 -15.85
C LEU A 155 17.01 -2.31 -16.29
N TRP A 156 15.91 -3.02 -16.12
CA TRP A 156 15.76 -4.42 -16.51
C TRP A 156 14.67 -4.56 -17.55
N VAL A 157 14.80 -5.58 -18.40
CA VAL A 157 13.74 -6.03 -19.28
C VAL A 157 13.54 -7.53 -19.11
N LEU A 158 12.30 -7.96 -18.93
CA LEU A 158 11.87 -9.34 -19.12
C LEU A 158 11.31 -9.49 -20.53
N HIS A 159 11.93 -10.34 -21.33
CA HIS A 159 11.39 -10.73 -22.64
C HIS A 159 10.40 -11.89 -22.43
N LEU A 160 9.10 -11.62 -22.59
CA LEU A 160 8.03 -12.59 -22.31
C LEU A 160 8.02 -13.75 -23.30
N ALA A 161 8.42 -13.51 -24.55
CA ALA A 161 8.47 -14.56 -25.57
C ALA A 161 9.55 -15.63 -25.29
N THR A 162 10.66 -15.23 -24.66
CA THR A 162 11.82 -16.11 -24.42
C THR A 162 11.99 -16.47 -22.94
N HIS A 163 11.21 -15.86 -22.04
CA HIS A 163 11.36 -16.00 -20.59
C HIS A 163 12.80 -15.71 -20.14
N THR A 164 13.32 -14.54 -20.52
CA THR A 164 14.70 -14.13 -20.20
C THR A 164 14.74 -12.72 -19.62
N TRP A 165 15.38 -12.57 -18.47
CA TRP A 165 15.74 -11.28 -17.90
C TRP A 165 17.04 -10.75 -18.51
N GLU A 166 17.10 -9.44 -18.72
CA GLU A 166 18.28 -8.74 -19.19
C GLU A 166 18.46 -7.43 -18.42
N ASN A 167 19.67 -7.20 -17.90
CA ASN A 167 20.04 -5.93 -17.29
C ASN A 167 20.59 -4.98 -18.36
N ILE A 168 19.86 -3.90 -18.62
CA ILE A 168 20.17 -2.95 -19.67
C ILE A 168 21.22 -1.95 -19.17
N LYS A 169 22.45 -2.09 -19.68
CA LYS A 169 23.58 -1.21 -19.37
C LYS A 169 23.56 0.02 -20.27
N ALA A 170 22.86 1.07 -19.84
CA ALA A 170 22.83 2.36 -20.53
C ALA A 170 23.30 3.51 -19.61
N PRO A 171 24.41 4.19 -19.93
CA PRO A 171 24.88 5.33 -19.13
C PRO A 171 23.96 6.55 -19.29
N GLY A 172 24.12 7.54 -18.39
CA GLY A 172 23.37 8.79 -18.45
C GLY A 172 21.91 8.70 -17.96
N GLY A 173 21.53 7.59 -17.32
CA GLY A 173 20.23 7.40 -16.70
C GLY A 173 20.02 8.17 -15.40
N PRO A 174 18.84 8.05 -14.79
CA PRO A 174 18.52 8.67 -13.51
C PRO A 174 19.39 8.11 -12.36
N SER A 175 19.48 8.86 -11.27
CA SER A 175 20.03 8.35 -10.00
C SER A 175 19.14 7.25 -9.40
N GLY A 176 19.69 6.48 -8.46
CA GLY A 176 18.93 5.44 -7.74
C GLY A 176 17.76 6.06 -6.98
N ARG A 177 16.57 5.49 -7.15
CA ARG A 177 15.33 6.09 -6.64
C ARG A 177 14.19 5.08 -6.53
N SER A 178 13.30 5.31 -5.57
CA SER A 178 12.03 4.60 -5.36
C SER A 178 10.86 5.58 -5.40
N GLY A 179 9.64 5.06 -5.49
CA GLY A 179 8.40 5.86 -5.54
C GLY A 179 8.31 6.81 -6.74
N HIS A 180 9.17 6.64 -7.74
CA HIS A 180 9.10 7.36 -9.01
C HIS A 180 7.98 6.77 -9.87
N ARG A 181 7.62 7.43 -10.97
CA ARG A 181 6.69 6.87 -11.94
C ARG A 181 7.36 6.70 -13.29
N MET A 182 7.06 5.60 -13.97
CA MET A 182 7.52 5.32 -15.33
C MET A 182 6.32 4.99 -16.22
N VAL A 183 6.27 5.55 -17.44
CA VAL A 183 5.22 5.23 -18.42
C VAL A 183 5.80 5.12 -19.82
N LEU A 184 5.17 4.30 -20.66
CA LEU A 184 5.45 4.25 -22.09
C LEU A 184 4.74 5.42 -22.78
N SER A 185 5.49 6.25 -23.49
CA SER A 185 4.97 7.27 -24.39
C SER A 185 5.60 7.09 -25.78
N LYS A 186 4.78 6.65 -26.74
CA LYS A 186 5.24 6.18 -28.06
C LYS A 186 6.31 5.08 -27.91
N LYS A 187 7.57 5.39 -28.22
CA LYS A 187 8.73 4.48 -28.14
C LYS A 187 9.75 4.89 -27.07
N GLN A 188 9.31 5.67 -26.09
CA GLN A 188 10.16 6.17 -25.01
C GLN A 188 9.54 5.78 -23.67
N LEU A 189 10.37 5.26 -22.76
CA LEU A 189 10.01 5.17 -21.36
C LEU A 189 10.33 6.51 -20.70
N LEU A 190 9.32 7.17 -20.15
CA LEU A 190 9.49 8.42 -19.43
C LEU A 190 9.48 8.15 -17.93
N VAL A 191 10.50 8.64 -17.23
CA VAL A 191 10.64 8.55 -15.78
C VAL A 191 10.54 9.95 -15.19
N PHE A 192 9.73 10.09 -14.14
CA PHE A 192 9.58 11.34 -13.40
C PHE A 192 9.58 11.10 -11.89
N GLY A 193 10.24 12.00 -11.18
CA GLY A 193 10.17 12.12 -9.73
C GLY A 193 10.80 10.95 -8.99
N GLY A 194 10.21 10.62 -7.85
CA GLY A 194 10.71 9.65 -6.87
C GLY A 194 11.50 10.31 -5.76
N PHE A 195 11.99 9.48 -4.85
CA PHE A 195 12.84 9.90 -3.77
C PHE A 195 14.05 8.99 -3.62
N HIS A 196 15.03 9.47 -2.88
CA HIS A 196 16.20 8.73 -2.45
C HIS A 196 16.49 9.12 -1.02
N GLU A 197 16.60 8.12 -0.16
CA GLU A 197 16.95 8.26 1.24
C GLU A 197 18.32 7.63 1.50
N SER A 198 19.02 8.25 2.43
CA SER A 198 20.27 7.77 3.01
C SER A 198 20.17 7.98 4.51
N THR A 199 21.08 7.38 5.30
CA THR A 199 21.10 7.49 6.77
C THR A 199 21.11 8.92 7.34
N ARG A 200 21.26 9.96 6.51
CA ARG A 200 21.41 11.36 6.95
C ARG A 200 20.42 12.31 6.30
N ASP A 201 20.00 11.99 5.10
CA ASP A 201 19.32 12.93 4.22
C ASP A 201 18.45 12.19 3.23
N PHE A 202 17.40 12.88 2.79
CA PHE A 202 16.50 12.41 1.76
C PHE A 202 16.35 13.49 0.70
N ILE A 203 16.16 13.06 -0.55
CA ILE A 203 15.98 13.94 -1.69
C ILE A 203 14.78 13.46 -2.47
N TYR A 204 13.81 14.34 -2.66
CA TYR A 204 12.74 14.17 -3.64
C TYR A 204 13.21 14.74 -4.98
N TYR A 205 12.80 14.10 -6.07
CA TYR A 205 13.16 14.50 -7.43
C TYR A 205 11.96 15.10 -8.18
N ASN A 206 12.23 15.96 -9.15
CA ASN A 206 11.28 16.43 -10.19
C ASN A 206 11.92 16.44 -11.59
N ASP A 207 13.05 15.76 -11.75
CA ASP A 207 13.71 15.60 -13.04
C ASP A 207 12.89 14.67 -13.94
N VAL A 208 13.12 14.79 -15.25
CA VAL A 208 12.49 13.95 -16.26
C VAL A 208 13.57 13.29 -17.08
N TYR A 209 13.47 11.98 -17.23
CA TYR A 209 14.34 11.20 -18.09
C TYR A 209 13.51 10.46 -19.14
N SER A 210 14.09 10.30 -20.32
CA SER A 210 13.54 9.46 -21.38
C SER A 210 14.54 8.37 -21.75
N PHE A 211 14.11 7.11 -21.75
CA PHE A 211 14.85 6.01 -22.35
C PHE A 211 14.27 5.68 -23.72
N SER A 212 15.09 5.75 -24.76
CA SER A 212 14.68 5.41 -26.13
C SER A 212 14.73 3.90 -26.35
N LEU A 213 13.60 3.30 -26.73
CA LEU A 213 13.52 1.87 -27.07
C LEU A 213 14.12 1.54 -28.45
N ASP A 214 14.37 2.55 -29.29
CA ASP A 214 15.02 2.35 -30.59
C ASP A 214 16.56 2.38 -30.46
N THR A 215 17.10 3.25 -29.59
CA THR A 215 18.56 3.47 -29.46
C THR A 215 19.16 2.95 -28.16
N PHE A 216 18.33 2.45 -27.24
CA PHE A 216 18.73 1.94 -25.93
C PHE A 216 19.57 2.93 -25.13
N SER A 217 19.18 4.20 -25.17
CA SER A 217 19.93 5.30 -24.57
C SER A 217 19.05 6.20 -23.73
N TRP A 218 19.56 6.60 -22.57
CA TRP A 218 18.95 7.62 -21.73
C TRP A 218 19.20 9.03 -22.26
N SER A 219 18.24 9.91 -22.01
CA SER A 219 18.37 11.35 -22.17
C SER A 219 17.67 12.03 -21.00
N ARG A 220 18.36 12.99 -20.38
CA ARG A 220 17.73 13.88 -19.41
C ARG A 220 17.01 14.98 -20.18
N LEU A 221 15.70 15.08 -19.97
CA LEU A 221 14.90 16.13 -20.60
C LEU A 221 15.02 17.43 -19.81
N SER A 222 14.96 18.54 -20.53
CA SER A 222 14.91 19.89 -19.95
C SER A 222 13.64 20.60 -20.42
N PRO A 223 12.45 20.21 -19.90
CA PRO A 223 11.21 20.82 -20.34
C PRO A 223 11.15 22.30 -19.93
N SER A 224 10.58 23.12 -20.80
CA SER A 224 10.28 24.52 -20.51
C SER A 224 9.02 24.65 -19.63
N GLY A 225 8.74 25.84 -19.10
CA GLY A 225 7.55 26.10 -18.28
C GLY A 225 7.74 25.77 -16.79
N SER A 226 6.63 25.74 -16.05
CA SER A 226 6.62 25.53 -14.60
C SER A 226 6.45 24.06 -14.25
N ALA A 227 7.56 23.41 -13.90
CA ALA A 227 7.56 22.01 -13.47
C ALA A 227 6.81 21.83 -12.12
N PRO A 228 6.26 20.63 -11.87
CA PRO A 228 5.86 20.22 -10.53
C PRO A 228 7.02 20.33 -9.52
N SER A 229 6.67 20.56 -8.26
CA SER A 229 7.61 20.42 -7.15
C SER A 229 8.15 18.98 -7.06
N PRO A 230 9.35 18.78 -6.49
CA PRO A 230 9.85 17.44 -6.17
C PRO A 230 8.84 16.60 -5.40
N ARG A 231 8.66 15.34 -5.80
CA ARG A 231 7.64 14.44 -5.25
C ARG A 231 7.91 12.97 -5.57
N SER A 232 7.43 12.08 -4.71
CA SER A 232 7.31 10.64 -4.93
C SER A 232 5.84 10.22 -4.86
N ALA A 233 5.55 8.94 -5.15
CA ALA A 233 4.22 8.33 -5.08
C ALA A 233 3.14 9.08 -5.88
N CYS A 234 3.55 9.86 -6.89
CA CYS A 234 2.64 10.54 -7.80
C CYS A 234 2.09 9.57 -8.84
N GLN A 235 0.91 9.89 -9.36
CA GLN A 235 0.29 9.14 -10.45
C GLN A 235 0.72 9.73 -11.79
N MET A 236 1.11 8.88 -12.74
CA MET A 236 1.48 9.31 -14.09
C MET A 236 0.81 8.43 -15.13
N THR A 237 0.24 9.06 -16.16
CA THR A 237 -0.39 8.36 -17.28
C THR A 237 -0.08 9.06 -18.59
N SER A 238 0.10 8.29 -19.66
CA SER A 238 0.26 8.84 -21.01
C SER A 238 -1.07 9.34 -21.55
N THR A 239 -1.02 10.43 -22.30
CA THR A 239 -2.14 10.91 -23.11
C THR A 239 -2.47 9.87 -24.21
N PRO A 240 -3.75 9.70 -24.60
CA PRO A 240 -4.15 8.69 -25.60
C PRO A 240 -3.46 8.84 -26.96
N ASP A 241 -3.14 10.07 -27.35
CA ASP A 241 -2.46 10.37 -28.61
C ASP A 241 -0.92 10.27 -28.51
N GLY A 242 -0.40 9.94 -27.32
CA GLY A 242 1.03 9.89 -27.03
C GLY A 242 1.73 11.24 -27.14
N SER A 243 0.99 12.36 -27.10
CA SER A 243 1.55 13.71 -27.20
C SER A 243 2.14 14.22 -25.89
N GLY A 244 2.00 13.48 -24.80
CA GLY A 244 2.49 13.87 -23.49
C GLY A 244 2.09 12.91 -22.38
N VAL A 245 2.42 13.29 -21.15
CA VAL A 245 2.05 12.55 -19.93
C VAL A 245 1.43 13.49 -18.91
N ILE A 246 0.43 13.00 -18.18
CA ILE A 246 -0.25 13.71 -17.09
C ILE A 246 0.31 13.18 -15.78
N ILE A 247 0.61 14.09 -14.86
CA ILE A 247 1.07 13.80 -13.50
C ILE A 247 0.05 14.36 -12.52
N TYR A 248 -0.33 13.55 -11.54
CA TYR A 248 -1.28 13.92 -10.50
C TYR A 248 -0.76 13.55 -9.11
N GLY A 249 -0.86 14.51 -8.19
CA GLY A 249 -0.64 14.31 -6.77
C GLY A 249 0.78 13.88 -6.41
N GLY A 250 0.88 13.01 -5.40
CA GLY A 250 2.14 12.53 -4.80
C GLY A 250 2.41 13.15 -3.43
N TYR A 251 3.56 12.82 -2.86
CA TYR A 251 4.00 13.32 -1.55
C TYR A 251 5.42 13.87 -1.63
N SER A 252 5.73 14.82 -0.76
CA SER A 252 7.10 15.26 -0.53
C SER A 252 7.30 15.69 0.91
N LYS A 253 8.50 15.47 1.43
CA LYS A 253 8.94 16.03 2.71
C LYS A 253 10.00 17.10 2.48
N VAL A 254 10.01 18.14 3.31
CA VAL A 254 11.07 19.14 3.32
C VAL A 254 11.56 19.36 4.75
N ARG A 255 12.88 19.33 4.94
CA ARG A 255 13.51 19.64 6.22
C ARG A 255 13.52 21.16 6.43
N ILE A 256 12.77 21.66 7.41
CA ILE A 256 12.62 23.08 7.72
C ILE A 256 13.68 23.55 8.72
N LYS A 257 13.93 22.74 9.76
CA LYS A 257 14.99 22.93 10.75
C LYS A 257 15.63 21.59 11.07
N LYS A 258 16.71 21.61 11.86
CA LYS A 258 17.29 20.39 12.41
C LYS A 258 16.18 19.64 13.18
N ASP A 259 15.93 18.39 12.78
CA ASP A 259 14.94 17.49 13.37
C ASP A 259 13.48 17.95 13.21
N VAL A 260 13.19 18.91 12.32
CA VAL A 260 11.81 19.34 11.99
C VAL A 260 11.60 19.25 10.49
N GLU A 261 10.68 18.37 10.11
CA GLU A 261 10.39 18.03 8.73
C GLU A 261 8.91 18.28 8.49
N LYS A 262 8.57 18.77 7.29
CA LYS A 262 7.19 19.07 6.92
C LYS A 262 6.79 18.20 5.73
N GLY A 263 5.83 17.32 5.93
CA GLY A 263 5.15 16.59 4.86
C GLY A 263 4.28 17.51 4.02
N THR A 264 4.08 17.16 2.76
CA THR A 264 3.16 17.85 1.85
C THR A 264 2.56 16.84 0.90
N ILE A 265 1.25 16.61 1.07
CA ILE A 265 0.43 15.89 0.10
C ILE A 265 0.13 16.83 -1.06
N HIS A 266 0.52 16.44 -2.27
CA HIS A 266 0.23 17.17 -3.49
C HIS A 266 -1.13 16.71 -4.04
N SER A 267 -1.94 17.67 -4.51
CA SER A 267 -3.21 17.42 -5.19
C SER A 267 -3.33 18.22 -6.50
N ASP A 268 -2.20 18.73 -6.99
CA ASP A 268 -2.09 19.44 -8.25
C ASP A 268 -1.81 18.49 -9.42
N MET A 269 -2.12 18.96 -10.63
CA MET A 269 -2.03 18.17 -11.84
C MET A 269 -1.26 18.92 -12.92
N PHE A 270 -0.41 18.21 -13.66
CA PHE A 270 0.45 18.78 -14.69
C PHE A 270 0.42 17.93 -15.96
N LEU A 271 0.59 18.59 -17.10
CA LEU A 271 0.81 17.96 -18.39
C LEU A 271 2.25 18.28 -18.82
N LEU A 272 3.03 17.22 -19.03
CA LEU A 272 4.28 17.27 -19.76
C LEU A 272 3.97 17.00 -21.23
N LYS A 273 3.98 18.05 -22.04
CA LYS A 273 3.66 17.97 -23.46
C LYS A 273 4.92 17.83 -24.30
N ARG A 274 4.86 16.94 -25.30
CA ARG A 274 5.84 16.75 -26.36
C ARG A 274 5.41 17.55 -27.59
N GLU A 275 6.31 18.37 -28.10
CA GLU A 275 6.09 19.16 -29.31
C GLU A 275 7.22 18.91 -30.32
N GLY A 276 6.88 18.93 -31.61
CA GLY A 276 7.83 18.64 -32.69
C GLY A 276 7.69 17.23 -33.27
N LYS A 277 8.60 16.90 -34.20
CA LYS A 277 8.69 15.59 -34.85
C LYS A 277 9.97 14.89 -34.41
N ASP A 278 10.01 13.58 -34.62
CA ASP A 278 11.10 12.70 -34.18
C ASP A 278 12.49 13.29 -34.51
N GLY A 279 13.34 13.43 -33.49
CA GLY A 279 14.69 13.98 -33.60
C GLY A 279 14.83 15.50 -33.37
N GLN A 280 13.72 16.25 -33.28
CA GLN A 280 13.72 17.66 -32.92
C GLN A 280 12.56 17.98 -31.97
N GLU A 281 12.50 17.22 -30.89
CA GLU A 281 11.45 17.30 -29.90
C GLU A 281 11.79 18.34 -28.84
N SER A 282 10.77 19.07 -28.43
CA SER A 282 10.81 19.94 -27.27
C SER A 282 9.72 19.51 -26.29
N TRP A 283 9.99 19.74 -25.01
CA TRP A 283 9.10 19.38 -23.93
C TRP A 283 8.69 20.63 -23.16
N SER A 284 7.43 20.70 -22.74
CA SER A 284 6.92 21.83 -21.96
C SER A 284 5.95 21.36 -20.87
N TRP A 285 6.08 21.99 -19.71
CA TRP A 285 5.18 21.83 -18.59
C TRP A 285 4.04 22.82 -18.66
N SER A 286 2.85 22.34 -18.35
CA SER A 286 1.68 23.17 -18.09
C SER A 286 0.90 22.62 -16.91
N ARG A 287 0.40 23.49 -16.03
CA ARG A 287 -0.54 23.09 -14.99
C ARG A 287 -1.90 22.80 -15.63
N VAL A 288 -2.53 21.72 -15.18
CA VAL A 288 -3.85 21.30 -15.64
C VAL A 288 -4.86 21.49 -14.52
N ASN A 289 -5.99 22.12 -14.85
CA ASN A 289 -7.10 22.31 -13.94
C ASN A 289 -8.28 21.46 -14.44
N PRO A 290 -8.44 20.22 -13.95
CA PRO A 290 -9.54 19.37 -14.37
C PRO A 290 -10.87 19.84 -13.79
N SER A 291 -11.93 19.62 -14.55
CA SER A 291 -13.31 19.81 -14.07
C SER A 291 -13.83 18.59 -13.33
N GLY A 292 -15.00 18.67 -12.71
CA GLY A 292 -15.66 17.55 -12.03
C GLY A 292 -15.17 17.31 -10.60
N ASN A 293 -15.53 16.15 -10.05
CA ASN A 293 -15.32 15.82 -8.64
C ASN A 293 -14.01 15.06 -8.48
N LYS A 294 -12.95 15.79 -8.13
CA LYS A 294 -11.63 15.21 -7.86
C LYS A 294 -11.61 14.56 -6.46
N PRO A 295 -10.73 13.58 -6.22
CA PRO A 295 -10.57 13.04 -4.88
C PRO A 295 -10.03 14.10 -3.90
N PRO A 296 -10.37 13.99 -2.60
CA PRO A 296 -9.71 14.73 -1.53
C PRO A 296 -8.18 14.56 -1.55
N PRO A 297 -7.43 15.48 -0.91
CA PRO A 297 -5.99 15.34 -0.76
C PRO A 297 -5.64 14.03 -0.05
N ARG A 298 -4.90 13.16 -0.72
CA ARG A 298 -4.33 11.91 -0.17
C ARG A 298 -3.18 11.42 -1.04
N SER A 299 -2.37 10.53 -0.51
CA SER A 299 -1.27 9.85 -1.21
C SER A 299 -1.57 8.35 -1.38
N GLY A 300 -0.64 7.57 -1.92
CA GLY A 300 -0.77 6.11 -1.97
C GLY A 300 -1.88 5.56 -2.88
N PHE A 301 -2.41 6.35 -3.82
CA PHE A 301 -3.40 5.86 -4.78
C PHE A 301 -2.87 4.67 -5.60
N SER A 302 -3.72 3.68 -5.82
CA SER A 302 -3.53 2.69 -6.88
C SER A 302 -3.99 3.26 -8.21
N LEU A 303 -3.21 3.12 -9.28
CA LEU A 303 -3.56 3.61 -10.62
C LEU A 303 -3.60 2.47 -11.62
N ALA A 304 -4.73 2.37 -12.33
CA ALA A 304 -4.86 1.58 -13.53
C ALA A 304 -5.27 2.47 -14.71
N VAL A 305 -4.74 2.20 -15.90
CA VAL A 305 -5.11 2.93 -17.12
C VAL A 305 -5.93 2.00 -18.00
N GLY A 306 -7.14 2.43 -18.34
CA GLY A 306 -8.07 1.74 -19.22
C GLY A 306 -7.97 2.22 -20.67
N PRO A 307 -8.80 1.65 -21.56
CA PRO A 307 -8.87 2.07 -22.96
C PRO A 307 -9.15 3.57 -23.11
N LEU A 308 -8.63 4.17 -24.19
CA LEU A 308 -8.82 5.58 -24.53
C LEU A 308 -8.32 6.56 -23.45
N GLY A 309 -7.36 6.13 -22.62
CA GLY A 309 -6.73 6.93 -21.57
C GLY A 309 -7.68 7.34 -20.45
N ARG A 310 -8.63 6.49 -20.09
CA ARG A 310 -9.35 6.64 -18.82
C ARG A 310 -8.47 6.12 -17.69
N ALA A 311 -8.02 6.99 -16.80
CA ALA A 311 -7.30 6.59 -15.60
C ALA A 311 -8.30 6.26 -14.47
N MET A 312 -8.07 5.18 -13.76
CA MET A 312 -8.80 4.77 -12.56
C MET A 312 -7.87 4.86 -11.37
N LEU A 313 -8.29 5.61 -10.35
CA LEU A 313 -7.57 5.73 -9.09
C LEU A 313 -8.41 5.08 -7.99
N PHE A 314 -7.80 4.21 -7.19
CA PHE A 314 -8.48 3.53 -6.09
C PHE A 314 -7.75 3.80 -4.77
N GLY A 315 -8.53 4.04 -3.72
CA GLY A 315 -8.07 4.14 -2.34
C GLY A 315 -7.06 5.26 -2.10
N GLY A 316 -6.06 4.98 -1.27
CA GLY A 316 -5.04 5.92 -0.81
C GLY A 316 -5.19 6.24 0.68
N VAL A 317 -4.26 7.06 1.20
CA VAL A 317 -4.19 7.44 2.62
C VAL A 317 -3.93 8.93 2.78
N CYS A 318 -4.60 9.54 3.76
CA CYS A 318 -4.34 10.91 4.20
C CYS A 318 -3.83 10.86 5.64
N ASP A 319 -2.56 11.21 5.83
CA ASP A 319 -1.96 11.22 7.16
C ASP A 319 -2.28 12.55 7.86
N GLU A 320 -2.88 12.46 9.05
CA GLU A 320 -3.12 13.58 9.94
C GLU A 320 -2.05 13.60 11.03
N GLU A 321 -1.16 14.59 10.98
CA GLU A 321 -0.13 14.84 12.00
C GLU A 321 -0.71 15.73 13.12
N GLU A 322 -0.99 15.15 14.29
CA GLU A 322 -1.18 15.89 15.55
C GLU A 322 0.15 15.96 16.36
N GLU A 323 0.20 16.78 17.42
CA GLU A 323 1.46 17.09 18.13
C GLU A 323 2.12 15.86 18.78
N GLU A 324 1.35 14.78 19.04
CA GLU A 324 1.81 13.54 19.67
C GLU A 324 1.36 12.25 18.95
N SER A 325 0.64 12.34 17.82
CA SER A 325 0.16 11.17 17.08
C SER A 325 0.11 11.40 15.57
N LEU A 326 0.34 10.31 14.82
CA LEU A 326 0.14 10.24 13.37
C LEU A 326 -0.93 9.19 13.11
N GLU A 327 -2.09 9.60 12.59
CA GLU A 327 -3.14 8.67 12.18
C GLU A 327 -3.37 8.77 10.67
N GLY A 328 -3.44 7.63 9.98
CA GLY A 328 -3.72 7.55 8.55
C GLY A 328 -5.19 7.28 8.27
N ASP A 329 -5.87 8.20 7.58
CA ASP A 329 -7.21 7.96 7.05
C ASP A 329 -7.11 7.25 5.70
N PHE A 330 -7.44 5.96 5.69
CA PHE A 330 -7.45 5.13 4.48
C PHE A 330 -8.79 5.24 3.75
N TYR A 331 -8.73 5.13 2.42
CA TYR A 331 -9.90 5.23 1.54
C TYR A 331 -10.09 3.95 0.72
N ASN A 332 -11.34 3.62 0.38
CA ASN A 332 -11.73 2.55 -0.55
C ASN A 332 -12.48 3.09 -1.79
N ASP A 333 -12.46 4.40 -2.02
CA ASP A 333 -13.20 5.01 -3.11
C ASP A 333 -12.49 4.85 -4.47
N LEU A 334 -13.30 4.77 -5.54
CA LEU A 334 -12.84 4.71 -6.92
C LEU A 334 -13.08 6.06 -7.60
N TYR A 335 -12.09 6.60 -8.29
CA TYR A 335 -12.20 7.77 -9.14
C TYR A 335 -11.79 7.47 -10.58
N LEU A 336 -12.53 8.05 -11.51
CA LEU A 336 -12.26 7.97 -12.94
C LEU A 336 -11.83 9.35 -13.46
N TYR A 337 -10.66 9.41 -14.08
CA TYR A 337 -10.18 10.60 -14.78
C TYR A 337 -10.20 10.37 -16.30
N ASP A 338 -10.99 11.18 -16.99
CA ASP A 338 -11.06 11.22 -18.45
C ASP A 338 -10.00 12.20 -18.95
N THR A 339 -8.89 11.67 -19.47
CA THR A 339 -7.75 12.47 -19.95
C THR A 339 -8.08 13.31 -21.18
N VAL A 340 -9.08 12.91 -21.98
CA VAL A 340 -9.51 13.64 -23.17
C VAL A 340 -10.41 14.82 -22.79
N LYS A 341 -11.34 14.61 -21.86
CA LYS A 341 -12.25 15.65 -21.38
C LYS A 341 -11.64 16.52 -20.28
N ASN A 342 -10.48 16.13 -19.74
CA ASN A 342 -9.87 16.75 -18.58
C ASN A 342 -10.89 16.90 -17.43
N ARG A 343 -11.49 15.77 -17.04
CA ARG A 343 -12.60 15.74 -16.08
C ARG A 343 -12.55 14.51 -15.16
N TRP A 344 -12.78 14.75 -13.88
CA TRP A 344 -12.95 13.73 -12.85
C TRP A 344 -14.41 13.30 -12.68
N TYR A 345 -14.59 12.04 -12.34
CA TYR A 345 -15.85 11.42 -11.97
C TYR A 345 -15.64 10.49 -10.78
N PRO A 346 -16.55 10.47 -9.79
CA PRO A 346 -16.58 9.39 -8.83
C PRO A 346 -17.00 8.10 -9.53
N GLY A 347 -16.30 7.00 -9.24
CA GLY A 347 -16.53 5.67 -9.78
C GLY A 347 -17.60 4.91 -9.02
N GLN A 348 -18.79 5.51 -8.87
CA GLN A 348 -19.89 4.89 -8.14
C GLN A 348 -20.41 3.63 -8.85
N LEU A 349 -20.60 2.58 -8.07
CA LEU A 349 -21.27 1.36 -8.53
C LEU A 349 -22.77 1.65 -8.70
N ARG A 350 -23.38 1.02 -9.71
CA ARG A 350 -24.78 1.23 -10.08
C ARG A 350 -25.76 0.56 -9.12
N GLY A 351 -25.29 -0.35 -8.28
CA GLY A 351 -26.11 -1.21 -7.43
C GLY A 351 -26.99 -2.17 -8.24
N ASN A 352 -27.41 -3.28 -7.62
CA ASN A 352 -28.43 -4.14 -8.23
C ASN A 352 -29.77 -3.41 -8.15
N LYS A 353 -30.26 -2.87 -9.27
CA LYS A 353 -31.63 -2.36 -9.36
C LYS A 353 -32.60 -3.55 -9.18
N SER A 354 -33.25 -3.66 -8.04
CA SER A 354 -34.44 -4.50 -7.92
C SER A 354 -35.51 -3.97 -8.88
N GLU A 355 -36.10 -4.84 -9.69
CA GLU A 355 -37.11 -4.46 -10.67
C GLU A 355 -38.38 -3.95 -9.96
N LYS A 356 -38.53 -2.62 -9.82
CA LYS A 356 -39.78 -2.01 -9.36
C LYS A 356 -40.92 -2.34 -10.33
N LYS A 357 -41.82 -3.22 -9.91
CA LYS A 357 -43.05 -3.63 -10.61
C LYS A 357 -43.99 -2.41 -10.74
N LYS A 358 -44.19 -1.91 -11.96
CA LYS A 358 -45.11 -0.79 -12.26
C LYS A 358 -46.54 -1.07 -11.75
N ARG A 359 -47.03 -0.27 -10.79
CA ARG A 359 -48.47 -0.17 -10.48
C ARG A 359 -49.08 1.09 -11.10
N ARG A 360 -50.30 0.92 -11.62
CA ARG A 360 -51.09 1.87 -12.42
C ARG A 360 -51.63 3.03 -11.57
N ARG A 361 -51.54 4.23 -12.14
CA ARG A 361 -52.01 5.53 -11.64
C ARG A 361 -53.54 5.61 -11.55
N GLY A 362 -54.07 5.84 -10.34
CA GLY A 362 -55.44 6.30 -10.06
C GLY A 362 -55.45 7.78 -9.66
N LYS A 363 -56.57 8.48 -9.86
CA LYS A 363 -56.68 9.95 -9.96
C LYS A 363 -57.71 10.50 -8.96
N LYS A 364 -57.33 11.48 -8.11
CA LYS A 364 -58.05 12.75 -7.75
C LYS A 364 -57.91 13.16 -6.27
N GLY A 365 -57.70 14.46 -6.05
CA GLY A 365 -58.25 15.20 -4.89
C GLY A 365 -57.38 16.39 -4.46
N GLU A 366 -57.74 17.62 -4.83
CA GLU A 366 -57.11 18.87 -4.37
C GLU A 366 -57.55 19.24 -2.94
N ALA A 367 -56.62 19.73 -2.11
CA ALA A 367 -56.86 20.74 -1.07
C ALA A 367 -55.55 21.44 -0.67
N GLU A 368 -55.59 22.78 -0.63
CA GLU A 368 -54.48 23.69 -0.27
C GLU A 368 -54.27 23.76 1.26
N ALA A 369 -53.01 23.81 1.72
CA ALA A 369 -52.62 24.42 2.99
C ALA A 369 -51.14 24.86 3.00
N GLU A 370 -50.86 25.86 3.84
CA GLU A 370 -49.83 26.90 3.76
C GLU A 370 -48.39 26.46 4.12
N LYS A 371 -47.40 27.19 3.58
CA LYS A 371 -45.95 27.03 3.80
C LYS A 371 -45.49 27.73 5.09
N GLU A 372 -44.70 27.04 5.92
CA GLU A 372 -43.67 27.65 6.77
C GLU A 372 -42.27 27.18 6.33
N GLU A 373 -41.35 28.13 6.17
CA GLU A 373 -39.95 27.91 5.81
C GLU A 373 -39.13 27.54 7.05
N ASP A 374 -38.45 26.40 7.04
CA ASP A 374 -37.36 26.12 7.99
C ASP A 374 -36.04 25.79 7.25
N LYS A 375 -34.97 26.44 7.72
CA LYS A 375 -33.61 26.37 7.16
C LYS A 375 -32.91 25.07 7.59
N ALA A 376 -32.52 24.24 6.63
CA ALA A 376 -31.64 23.09 6.88
C ALA A 376 -30.15 23.49 6.89
N THR A 377 -29.44 23.06 7.94
CA THR A 377 -27.98 22.98 8.03
C THR A 377 -27.46 21.71 7.33
N PRO A 378 -26.25 21.70 6.73
CA PRO A 378 -25.71 20.50 6.08
C PRO A 378 -25.37 19.42 7.11
N GLN A 379 -25.75 18.16 6.86
CA GLN A 379 -25.33 16.99 7.64
C GLN A 379 -23.87 16.60 7.31
N GLU A 380 -23.13 16.22 8.34
CA GLU A 380 -21.75 15.71 8.28
C GLU A 380 -21.72 14.25 7.76
N PRO A 381 -20.60 13.79 7.16
CA PRO A 381 -20.46 12.42 6.66
C PRO A 381 -20.65 11.38 7.78
N THR A 382 -21.30 10.27 7.45
CA THR A 382 -21.64 9.21 8.41
C THR A 382 -20.53 8.16 8.44
N GLU A 383 -20.01 7.89 9.64
CA GLU A 383 -18.98 6.89 9.90
C GLU A 383 -19.61 5.50 10.12
N VAL A 384 -19.16 4.50 9.37
CA VAL A 384 -19.51 3.08 9.59
C VAL A 384 -18.26 2.35 10.05
N ILE A 385 -18.38 1.65 11.18
CA ILE A 385 -17.27 0.91 11.81
C ILE A 385 -17.49 -0.58 11.56
N LYS A 386 -16.57 -1.25 10.86
CA LYS A 386 -16.54 -2.72 10.71
C LYS A 386 -15.44 -3.29 11.62
N GLU A 387 -15.81 -4.18 12.54
CA GLU A 387 -14.87 -4.84 13.46
C GLU A 387 -14.59 -6.28 12.95
N ILE A 388 -13.32 -6.65 12.76
CA ILE A 388 -12.83 -8.00 12.39
C ILE A 388 -11.87 -8.46 13.49
N ILE A 389 -11.97 -9.71 13.96
CA ILE A 389 -11.08 -10.21 15.03
C ILE A 389 -10.10 -11.21 14.43
N THR A 390 -8.80 -10.95 14.59
CA THR A 390 -7.70 -11.87 14.20
C THR A 390 -7.51 -12.98 15.24
N GLU A 391 -6.75 -14.03 14.90
CA GLU A 391 -6.58 -15.21 15.75
C GLU A 391 -5.91 -14.92 17.11
N ASP A 392 -5.12 -13.85 17.20
CA ASP A 392 -4.52 -13.32 18.43
C ASP A 392 -5.51 -12.52 19.31
N GLY A 393 -6.79 -12.47 18.92
CA GLY A 393 -7.82 -11.72 19.63
C GLY A 393 -7.83 -10.21 19.35
N THR A 394 -6.99 -9.72 18.41
CA THR A 394 -6.96 -8.29 18.05
C THR A 394 -8.20 -7.89 17.26
N VAL A 395 -8.93 -6.89 17.76
CA VAL A 395 -10.11 -6.33 17.10
C VAL A 395 -9.67 -5.26 16.08
N MET A 396 -9.55 -5.66 14.82
CA MET A 396 -9.35 -4.76 13.69
C MET A 396 -10.60 -3.89 13.50
N THR A 397 -10.47 -2.58 13.64
CA THR A 397 -11.58 -1.64 13.48
C THR A 397 -11.39 -0.86 12.18
N ILE A 398 -12.12 -1.22 11.13
CA ILE A 398 -12.10 -0.54 9.83
C ILE A 398 -13.10 0.62 9.88
N LYS A 399 -12.60 1.85 9.76
CA LYS A 399 -13.43 3.07 9.60
C LYS A 399 -13.78 3.23 8.11
N GLU A 400 -15.06 3.21 7.79
CA GLU A 400 -15.60 3.47 6.45
C GLU A 400 -16.34 4.82 6.48
N ILE A 401 -15.94 5.78 5.63
CA ILE A 401 -16.57 7.10 5.56
C ILE A 401 -17.50 7.13 4.35
N ILE A 402 -18.81 7.20 4.57
CA ILE A 402 -19.79 7.34 3.49
C ILE A 402 -20.02 8.83 3.22
N PRO A 403 -19.85 9.33 1.97
CA PRO A 403 -20.20 10.69 1.63
C PRO A 403 -21.72 10.90 1.78
N GLY A 404 -22.13 11.92 2.56
CA GLY A 404 -23.53 12.26 2.75
C GLY A 404 -24.27 12.44 1.41
N ALA A 405 -25.39 11.75 1.27
CA ALA A 405 -26.24 11.88 0.09
C ALA A 405 -26.78 13.32 -0.01
N GLN A 406 -26.68 13.94 -1.19
CA GLN A 406 -27.52 15.08 -1.52
C GLN A 406 -28.89 14.52 -1.87
N GLU A 407 -29.87 14.70 -0.99
CA GLU A 407 -31.26 14.35 -1.24
C GLU A 407 -31.79 15.22 -2.40
N GLU A 408 -32.10 14.57 -3.53
CA GLU A 408 -33.07 15.12 -4.48
C GLU A 408 -34.46 14.94 -3.86
N GLU A 409 -35.20 16.04 -3.73
CA GLU A 409 -36.57 16.09 -3.19
C GLU A 409 -37.49 15.06 -3.88
N GLU A 410 -37.79 13.94 -3.23
CA GLU A 410 -38.97 13.12 -3.52
C GLU A 410 -39.96 13.28 -2.36
N GLU A 411 -41.15 13.79 -2.70
CA GLU A 411 -42.28 14.04 -1.79
C GLU A 411 -42.75 12.73 -1.13
N ASP A 412 -42.73 12.70 0.21
CA ASP A 412 -43.17 11.59 1.06
C ASP A 412 -44.68 11.72 1.35
N GLU A 413 -45.50 10.83 0.79
CA GLU A 413 -46.87 10.57 1.26
C GLU A 413 -46.82 9.30 2.11
N GLY A 414 -46.92 9.47 3.42
CA GLY A 414 -47.03 8.37 4.38
C GLY A 414 -48.38 7.67 4.30
N GLU A 415 -48.34 6.34 4.26
CA GLU A 415 -49.40 5.49 4.81
C GLU A 415 -48.74 4.37 5.63
N GLU A 416 -49.15 4.28 6.89
CA GLU A 416 -48.82 3.24 7.85
C GLU A 416 -49.54 1.91 7.52
N ASP A 417 -48.88 0.83 7.92
CA ASP A 417 -49.41 -0.46 8.36
C ASP A 417 -49.42 -1.70 7.44
N ASP A 418 -48.65 -2.66 7.98
CA ASP A 418 -48.87 -4.10 8.17
C ASP A 418 -48.43 -5.13 7.11
N ASP A 419 -47.43 -5.89 7.57
CA ASP A 419 -47.15 -7.32 7.39
C ASP A 419 -46.92 -7.87 5.98
N ASP A 420 -45.66 -8.21 5.69
CA ASP A 420 -45.27 -9.62 5.49
C ASP A 420 -43.73 -9.72 5.45
N ASP A 421 -43.19 -10.53 6.38
CA ASP A 421 -41.81 -10.99 6.40
C ASP A 421 -41.43 -11.65 5.08
N ASP A 422 -40.62 -10.97 4.26
CA ASP A 422 -39.84 -11.61 3.23
C ASP A 422 -38.38 -11.18 3.43
N GLU A 423 -37.68 -11.99 4.23
CA GLU A 423 -36.26 -11.92 4.54
C GLU A 423 -35.45 -12.25 3.26
N SER A 424 -35.54 -11.38 2.26
CA SER A 424 -34.61 -11.31 1.15
C SER A 424 -33.37 -10.62 1.70
N ALA A 425 -32.48 -11.40 2.33
CA ALA A 425 -31.14 -10.98 2.66
C ALA A 425 -30.49 -10.39 1.40
N SER A 426 -30.43 -9.07 1.31
CA SER A 426 -29.58 -8.41 0.31
C SER A 426 -28.16 -8.82 0.65
N ALA A 427 -27.60 -9.77 -0.10
CA ALA A 427 -26.21 -10.17 0.07
C ALA A 427 -25.37 -8.89 0.11
N ALA A 428 -24.65 -8.68 1.22
CA ALA A 428 -23.82 -7.50 1.40
C ALA A 428 -22.91 -7.36 0.19
N LEU A 429 -22.93 -6.19 -0.47
CA LEU A 429 -22.05 -5.92 -1.59
C LEU A 429 -20.61 -6.03 -1.08
N VAL A 430 -19.89 -7.05 -1.52
CA VAL A 430 -18.50 -7.23 -1.12
C VAL A 430 -17.67 -6.21 -1.88
N GLU A 431 -16.89 -5.41 -1.15
CA GLU A 431 -16.01 -4.40 -1.70
C GLU A 431 -14.64 -4.44 -1.00
N PRO A 432 -13.57 -3.98 -1.68
CA PRO A 432 -12.26 -3.93 -1.04
C PRO A 432 -12.27 -2.95 0.14
N CYS A 433 -11.68 -3.36 1.26
CA CYS A 433 -11.50 -2.47 2.41
C CYS A 433 -10.65 -1.23 2.05
N PRO A 434 -10.74 -0.15 2.85
CA PRO A 434 -9.86 1.00 2.73
C PRO A 434 -8.39 0.60 2.76
N ARG A 435 -7.60 1.11 1.80
CA ARG A 435 -6.20 0.71 1.63
C ARG A 435 -5.40 1.71 0.81
N SER A 436 -4.08 1.68 1.00
CA SER A 436 -3.11 2.39 0.15
C SER A 436 -2.20 1.39 -0.57
N SER A 437 -1.53 1.86 -1.61
CA SER A 437 -0.41 1.14 -2.25
C SER A 437 -0.76 -0.25 -2.80
N ALA A 438 -2.04 -0.50 -3.07
CA ALA A 438 -2.50 -1.71 -3.73
C ALA A 438 -2.08 -1.71 -5.21
N MET A 439 -1.96 -2.89 -5.79
CA MET A 439 -1.54 -3.04 -7.18
C MET A 439 -2.78 -3.10 -8.07
N ALA A 440 -2.85 -2.22 -9.07
CA ALA A 440 -4.01 -2.12 -9.95
C ALA A 440 -3.63 -2.18 -11.43
N THR A 441 -4.45 -2.87 -12.23
CA THR A 441 -4.29 -2.90 -13.69
C THR A 441 -5.62 -3.13 -14.38
N THR A 442 -5.69 -2.89 -15.69
CA THR A 442 -6.89 -3.24 -16.47
C THR A 442 -6.58 -4.22 -17.58
N ARG A 443 -7.51 -5.16 -17.80
CA ARG A 443 -7.46 -6.09 -18.92
C ARG A 443 -8.90 -6.45 -19.30
N GLN A 444 -9.19 -6.44 -20.61
CA GLN A 444 -10.50 -6.80 -21.15
C GLN A 444 -11.70 -6.03 -20.55
N GLY A 445 -11.51 -4.76 -20.21
CA GLY A 445 -12.58 -3.95 -19.61
C GLY A 445 -12.90 -4.32 -18.16
N LYS A 446 -12.08 -5.14 -17.51
CA LYS A 446 -12.08 -5.33 -16.06
C LYS A 446 -10.93 -4.55 -15.42
N LEU A 447 -11.18 -3.96 -14.27
CA LEU A 447 -10.17 -3.47 -13.33
C LEU A 447 -9.83 -4.60 -12.38
N PHE A 448 -8.56 -4.82 -12.12
CA PHE A 448 -8.05 -5.77 -11.14
C PHE A 448 -7.32 -5.02 -10.05
N LEU A 449 -7.52 -5.42 -8.80
CA LEU A 449 -6.94 -4.80 -7.62
C LEU A 449 -6.44 -5.90 -6.68
N TYR A 450 -5.15 -5.92 -6.39
CA TYR A 450 -4.49 -6.90 -5.53
C TYR A 450 -3.84 -6.20 -4.34
N GLY A 451 -3.87 -6.83 -3.17
CA GLY A 451 -3.09 -6.47 -1.99
C GLY A 451 -3.18 -5.00 -1.56
N GLY A 452 -2.05 -4.44 -1.15
CA GLY A 452 -1.95 -3.11 -0.53
C GLY A 452 -1.78 -3.19 0.98
N MET A 453 -2.05 -2.09 1.67
CA MET A 453 -1.98 -2.04 3.13
C MET A 453 -3.00 -1.11 3.75
N PHE A 454 -3.22 -1.28 5.05
CA PHE A 454 -3.91 -0.33 5.92
C PHE A 454 -3.33 -0.40 7.33
N GLU A 455 -3.68 0.55 8.19
CA GLU A 455 -3.18 0.62 9.56
C GLU A 455 -4.35 0.67 10.56
N VAL A 456 -4.13 0.09 11.75
CA VAL A 456 -5.02 0.20 12.91
C VAL A 456 -4.16 0.42 14.15
N GLY A 457 -4.18 1.63 14.71
CA GLY A 457 -3.23 2.01 15.75
C GLY A 457 -1.80 1.97 15.20
N ASP A 458 -0.88 1.34 15.93
CA ASP A 458 0.51 1.19 15.51
C ASP A 458 0.75 -0.04 14.61
N ARG A 459 -0.30 -0.81 14.32
CA ARG A 459 -0.19 -2.04 13.51
C ARG A 459 -0.45 -1.77 12.04
N GLN A 460 0.48 -2.20 11.20
CA GLN A 460 0.35 -2.20 9.74
C GLN A 460 -0.06 -3.58 9.24
N PHE A 461 -1.13 -3.64 8.44
CA PHE A 461 -1.62 -4.86 7.82
C PHE A 461 -1.32 -4.85 6.33
N THR A 462 -0.60 -5.87 5.87
CA THR A 462 -0.32 -6.07 4.44
C THR A 462 -1.31 -7.06 3.86
N LEU A 463 -1.93 -6.74 2.73
CA LEU A 463 -3.06 -7.48 2.17
C LEU A 463 -2.64 -8.44 1.04
N ASN A 464 -3.37 -9.54 0.87
CA ASN A 464 -3.26 -10.51 -0.23
C ASN A 464 -4.59 -10.77 -0.97
N ASP A 465 -5.66 -10.07 -0.61
CA ASP A 465 -6.95 -10.19 -1.26
C ASP A 465 -6.89 -9.66 -2.70
N PHE A 466 -7.79 -10.20 -3.53
CA PHE A 466 -7.79 -9.95 -4.96
C PHE A 466 -9.20 -9.74 -5.47
N TYR A 467 -9.43 -8.62 -6.13
CA TYR A 467 -10.73 -8.25 -6.66
C TYR A 467 -10.66 -7.95 -8.14
N CYS A 468 -11.80 -8.09 -8.81
CA CYS A 468 -12.01 -7.46 -10.11
C CYS A 468 -13.36 -6.75 -10.22
N LEU A 469 -13.41 -5.72 -11.05
CA LEU A 469 -14.60 -4.92 -11.32
C LEU A 469 -14.80 -4.80 -12.84
N ASP A 470 -15.97 -5.19 -13.33
CA ASP A 470 -16.35 -4.98 -14.73
C ASP A 470 -16.67 -3.50 -14.97
N LEU A 471 -15.82 -2.83 -15.76
CA LEU A 471 -15.92 -1.38 -16.00
C LEU A 471 -17.05 -0.98 -16.96
N HIS A 472 -17.67 -1.94 -17.65
CA HIS A 472 -18.85 -1.69 -18.47
C HIS A 472 -20.12 -1.76 -17.64
N LYS A 473 -20.20 -2.76 -16.75
CA LYS A 473 -21.36 -2.95 -15.88
C LYS A 473 -21.34 -1.99 -14.70
N MET A 474 -20.18 -1.82 -14.06
CA MET A 474 -20.01 -1.04 -12.83
C MET A 474 -21.07 -1.41 -11.78
N ASP A 475 -21.37 -2.70 -11.62
CA ASP A 475 -22.44 -3.22 -10.77
C ASP A 475 -21.92 -3.61 -9.38
N GLN A 476 -20.90 -4.47 -9.33
CA GLN A 476 -20.31 -4.98 -8.09
C GLN A 476 -18.86 -5.42 -8.29
N TRP A 477 -18.10 -5.47 -7.19
CA TRP A 477 -16.81 -6.15 -7.18
C TRP A 477 -17.01 -7.68 -7.16
N GLU A 478 -16.16 -8.37 -7.90
CA GLU A 478 -16.02 -9.82 -7.89
C GLU A 478 -14.77 -10.16 -7.07
N VAL A 479 -14.95 -10.92 -5.99
CA VAL A 479 -13.83 -11.41 -5.16
C VAL A 479 -13.20 -12.61 -5.85
N LEU A 480 -11.92 -12.49 -6.17
CA LEU A 480 -11.11 -13.55 -6.77
C LEU A 480 -10.30 -14.30 -5.71
N VAL A 481 -9.88 -13.58 -4.68
CA VAL A 481 -9.20 -14.11 -3.49
C VAL A 481 -9.72 -13.33 -2.29
N GLU A 482 -10.26 -14.03 -1.30
CA GLU A 482 -10.67 -13.43 -0.03
C GLU A 482 -9.44 -13.14 0.84
N MET A 483 -9.54 -12.10 1.66
CA MET A 483 -8.53 -11.83 2.67
C MET A 483 -8.56 -12.97 3.68
N ASP A 484 -7.43 -13.63 3.90
CA ASP A 484 -7.30 -14.64 4.95
C ASP A 484 -6.68 -13.97 6.20
N PRO A 485 -7.45 -13.77 7.28
CA PRO A 485 -6.93 -13.18 8.52
C PRO A 485 -5.75 -13.98 9.10
N LYS A 486 -5.67 -15.29 8.84
CA LYS A 486 -4.58 -16.17 9.32
C LYS A 486 -3.24 -15.88 8.65
N THR A 487 -3.26 -15.21 7.50
CA THR A 487 -2.03 -14.81 6.80
C THR A 487 -1.43 -13.50 7.33
N GLN A 488 -2.09 -12.88 8.31
CA GLN A 488 -1.61 -11.69 9.01
C GLN A 488 -0.75 -12.11 10.20
N GLU A 489 0.52 -12.44 9.95
CA GLU A 489 1.49 -12.60 11.03
C GLU A 489 1.88 -11.22 11.56
N TRP A 490 1.63 -10.96 12.84
CA TRP A 490 2.13 -9.78 13.55
C TRP A 490 2.91 -10.22 14.77
N LEU A 491 4.21 -9.91 14.79
CA LEU A 491 5.08 -10.20 15.92
C LEU A 491 5.15 -8.96 16.82
N ASP A 492 4.69 -9.09 18.06
CA ASP A 492 4.81 -8.03 19.07
C ASP A 492 6.27 -7.93 19.60
N GLU A 493 6.70 -6.73 20.01
CA GLU A 493 8.08 -6.48 20.47
C GLU A 493 8.47 -7.31 21.72
N SER A 494 7.49 -7.82 22.48
CA SER A 494 7.69 -8.54 23.74
C SER A 494 8.11 -10.01 23.60
N GLU A 495 7.97 -10.64 22.43
CA GLU A 495 8.33 -12.06 22.24
C GLU A 495 9.83 -12.29 21.97
N SER A 496 10.70 -11.33 22.34
CA SER A 496 12.09 -11.26 21.87
C SER A 496 13.17 -11.47 22.93
N GLU A 497 12.85 -11.92 24.15
CA GLU A 497 13.86 -12.18 25.20
C GLU A 497 14.22 -13.67 25.33
N GLY A 498 14.18 -14.45 24.23
CA GLY A 498 14.46 -15.88 24.31
C GLY A 498 14.72 -16.59 22.98
N ASP A 499 15.64 -16.09 22.15
CA ASP A 499 16.47 -16.95 21.29
C ASP A 499 17.54 -16.12 20.57
N ASP A 500 18.64 -15.84 21.26
CA ASP A 500 19.92 -15.53 20.62
C ASP A 500 20.73 -16.85 20.61
N GLU A 501 20.57 -17.65 19.54
CA GLU A 501 21.46 -18.80 19.29
C GLU A 501 22.84 -18.27 18.89
N GLU A 502 23.82 -18.57 19.74
CA GLU A 502 25.25 -18.35 19.51
C GLU A 502 25.75 -19.25 18.36
N GLU A 503 26.16 -18.66 17.23
CA GLU A 503 26.95 -19.36 16.21
C GLU A 503 28.41 -19.53 16.70
N GLU A 504 28.78 -20.73 17.16
CA GLU A 504 30.19 -21.10 17.37
C GLU A 504 30.85 -21.64 16.08
N GLU A 505 32.02 -21.06 15.77
CA GLU A 505 32.96 -21.50 14.74
C GLU A 505 33.66 -22.83 15.12
N GLU A 506 33.56 -23.86 14.28
CA GLU A 506 34.43 -25.05 14.37
C GLU A 506 35.81 -24.80 13.72
N GLU A 507 36.89 -24.84 14.50
CA GLU A 507 38.17 -25.43 14.05
C GLU A 507 38.90 -26.19 15.19
N GLY A 508 39.02 -27.51 15.04
CA GLY A 508 40.32 -28.20 15.08
C GLY A 508 41.07 -28.46 16.41
N ALA A 509 40.69 -29.56 17.07
CA ALA A 509 41.57 -30.65 17.56
C ALA A 509 42.40 -30.57 18.88
N LYS A 510 42.16 -31.62 19.68
CA LYS A 510 43.01 -32.40 20.63
C LYS A 510 42.95 -32.12 22.14
N ALA A 511 42.28 -33.06 22.81
CA ALA A 511 42.72 -33.90 23.96
C ALA A 511 43.15 -33.21 25.27
N ALA A 512 42.35 -33.40 26.33
CA ALA A 512 42.60 -34.34 27.42
C ALA A 512 41.50 -34.21 28.49
N ALA A 513 41.29 -35.29 29.22
CA ALA A 513 40.29 -35.51 30.26
C ALA A 513 40.33 -34.49 31.41
N ASP A 514 39.17 -34.21 32.01
CA ASP A 514 38.92 -34.54 33.41
C ASP A 514 37.41 -34.54 33.71
N GLU A 515 37.03 -35.51 34.53
CA GLU A 515 35.72 -35.73 35.13
C GLU A 515 35.46 -34.67 36.22
N GLU A 516 34.20 -34.26 36.44
CA GLU A 516 33.49 -34.38 37.74
C GLU A 516 32.21 -33.50 37.80
N GLU A 517 31.12 -34.21 38.07
CA GLU A 517 29.98 -33.97 38.98
C GLU A 517 29.01 -32.76 38.84
N GLU A 518 27.77 -33.16 38.55
CA GLU A 518 26.51 -32.88 39.27
C GLU A 518 26.15 -31.43 39.67
N SER A 519 25.02 -30.96 39.13
CA SER A 519 23.80 -30.92 39.95
C SER A 519 22.55 -30.70 39.07
N GLU A 520 21.67 -31.67 39.12
CA GLU A 520 20.30 -31.61 38.61
C GLU A 520 19.49 -30.59 39.42
N LYS A 521 18.81 -29.68 38.72
CA LYS A 521 17.56 -29.07 39.19
C LYS A 521 16.60 -29.01 38.00
N GLU A 522 15.75 -30.03 37.94
CA GLU A 522 14.49 -29.97 37.19
C GLU A 522 13.63 -28.86 37.82
N SER A 523 13.23 -27.87 37.01
CA SER A 523 12.00 -27.12 37.23
C SER A 523 11.13 -27.35 36.01
N GLU A 524 10.05 -28.10 36.23
CA GLU A 524 8.92 -28.27 35.33
C GLU A 524 8.28 -26.90 35.11
N ASP A 525 8.37 -26.35 33.90
CA ASP A 525 7.48 -25.26 33.47
C ASP A 525 6.27 -25.91 32.80
N GLU A 526 5.22 -26.06 33.59
CA GLU A 526 3.86 -26.35 33.14
C GLU A 526 3.39 -25.18 32.26
N GLU A 527 3.07 -25.44 30.99
CA GLU A 527 2.29 -24.51 30.17
C GLU A 527 0.89 -24.40 30.80
N ASP A 528 0.67 -23.36 31.61
CA ASP A 528 -0.65 -22.98 32.10
C ASP A 528 -1.50 -22.54 30.88
N GLU A 529 -2.31 -23.45 30.34
CA GLU A 529 -3.49 -23.08 29.54
C GLU A 529 -4.37 -22.19 30.42
N GLU A 530 -4.36 -20.86 30.22
CA GLU A 530 -5.24 -19.95 30.95
C GLU A 530 -6.72 -20.31 30.66
N GLU A 531 -7.33 -21.09 31.55
CA GLU A 531 -8.73 -21.49 31.45
C GLU A 531 -9.67 -20.29 31.59
N HIS A 532 -10.15 -19.78 30.44
CA HIS A 532 -11.23 -18.80 30.42
C HIS A 532 -12.48 -19.31 31.17
N PRO A 533 -13.22 -18.45 31.90
CA PRO A 533 -14.39 -18.85 32.66
C PRO A 533 -15.45 -19.52 31.79
N SER A 534 -15.82 -20.77 32.10
CA SER A 534 -16.83 -21.50 31.34
C SER A 534 -18.25 -20.93 31.52
N ALA A 535 -19.06 -21.06 30.47
CA ALA A 535 -20.49 -20.74 30.51
C ALA A 535 -21.24 -21.81 31.32
N GLN A 536 -22.16 -21.37 32.19
CA GLN A 536 -22.98 -22.29 32.97
C GLN A 536 -24.20 -22.76 32.17
N GLU A 537 -24.67 -23.98 32.45
CA GLU A 537 -25.79 -24.59 31.72
C GLU A 537 -27.07 -23.77 31.93
N GLY A 538 -27.63 -23.24 30.82
CA GLY A 538 -28.83 -22.38 30.84
C GLY A 538 -28.60 -20.91 31.16
N GLU A 539 -27.35 -20.47 31.36
CA GLU A 539 -26.98 -19.07 31.57
C GLU A 539 -27.24 -18.23 30.31
N SER A 540 -27.74 -17.00 30.42
CA SER A 540 -27.88 -16.08 29.27
C SER A 540 -26.56 -15.36 28.97
N VAL A 541 -26.40 -14.83 27.76
CA VAL A 541 -25.21 -14.03 27.38
C VAL A 541 -24.98 -12.87 28.36
N THR A 542 -26.06 -12.20 28.75
CA THR A 542 -26.01 -11.05 29.66
C THR A 542 -25.60 -11.47 31.08
N ASP A 543 -26.07 -12.62 31.56
CA ASP A 543 -25.69 -13.16 32.87
C ASP A 543 -24.22 -13.60 32.88
N TYR A 544 -23.77 -14.24 31.80
CA TYR A 544 -22.36 -14.62 31.62
C TYR A 544 -21.45 -13.39 31.59
N GLN A 545 -21.78 -12.39 30.78
CA GLN A 545 -21.03 -11.13 30.69
C GLN A 545 -20.93 -10.43 32.05
N THR A 546 -22.04 -10.37 32.79
CA THR A 546 -22.06 -9.71 34.12
C THR A 546 -21.23 -10.49 35.14
N ARG A 547 -21.31 -11.83 35.14
CA ARG A 547 -20.57 -12.68 36.08
C ARG A 547 -19.07 -12.69 35.80
N THR A 548 -18.67 -12.60 34.53
CA THR A 548 -17.28 -12.68 34.08
C THR A 548 -16.67 -11.31 33.77
N GLU A 549 -17.40 -10.23 34.01
CA GLU A 549 -17.01 -8.85 33.67
C GLU A 549 -15.60 -8.50 34.15
N GLN A 550 -15.28 -8.80 35.40
CA GLN A 550 -13.97 -8.46 35.97
C GLN A 550 -12.82 -9.21 35.27
N TYR A 551 -13.01 -10.50 34.96
CA TYR A 551 -12.03 -11.30 34.24
C TYR A 551 -11.78 -10.74 32.84
N TRP A 552 -12.85 -10.47 32.07
CA TRP A 552 -12.73 -9.93 30.73
C TRP A 552 -12.23 -8.49 30.70
N MET A 553 -12.48 -7.70 31.75
CA MET A 553 -11.91 -6.36 31.92
C MET A 553 -10.40 -6.38 32.16
N GLU A 554 -9.92 -7.32 32.97
CA GLU A 554 -8.49 -7.52 33.22
C GLU A 554 -7.78 -8.02 31.96
N LEU A 555 -8.35 -9.00 31.27
CA LEU A 555 -7.81 -9.53 30.01
C LEU A 555 -7.85 -8.48 28.88
N ALA A 556 -8.94 -7.73 28.73
CA ALA A 556 -9.02 -6.64 27.76
C ALA A 556 -7.99 -5.54 28.07
N ARG A 557 -7.71 -5.25 29.34
CA ARG A 557 -6.70 -4.25 29.73
C ARG A 557 -5.28 -4.75 29.50
N ALA A 558 -5.02 -6.05 29.71
CA ALA A 558 -3.74 -6.66 29.36
C ALA A 558 -3.48 -6.54 27.84
N ASN A 559 -4.49 -6.85 27.02
CA ASN A 559 -4.36 -6.81 25.55
C ASN A 559 -4.29 -5.38 24.98
N MET A 560 -4.98 -4.42 25.60
CA MET A 560 -5.00 -3.03 25.12
C MET A 560 -3.89 -2.15 25.70
N GLY A 561 -3.13 -2.66 26.67
CA GLY A 561 -2.11 -1.92 27.40
C GLY A 561 -2.64 -1.05 28.55
N PRO A 562 -1.76 -0.67 29.50
CA PRO A 562 -2.14 -0.02 30.75
C PRO A 562 -2.73 1.39 30.58
N ASP A 563 -2.44 2.06 29.47
CA ASP A 563 -2.87 3.44 29.17
C ASP A 563 -4.21 3.51 28.40
N ALA A 564 -4.85 2.36 28.13
CA ALA A 564 -6.12 2.31 27.41
C ALA A 564 -7.26 2.98 28.19
N LYS A 565 -8.05 3.83 27.51
CA LYS A 565 -9.21 4.50 28.11
C LYS A 565 -10.21 3.48 28.64
N ASP A 566 -10.61 3.60 29.92
CA ASP A 566 -11.51 2.66 30.62
C ASP A 566 -12.80 2.31 29.84
N LYS A 567 -13.38 3.30 29.15
CA LYS A 567 -14.59 3.10 28.33
C LYS A 567 -14.35 2.18 27.12
N LYS A 568 -13.15 2.21 26.53
CA LYS A 568 -12.77 1.30 25.44
C LYS A 568 -12.48 -0.10 25.99
N VAL A 569 -11.77 -0.21 27.11
CA VAL A 569 -11.52 -1.49 27.80
C VAL A 569 -12.83 -2.20 28.13
N ALA A 570 -13.82 -1.47 28.66
CA ALA A 570 -15.15 -2.03 28.95
C ALA A 570 -15.91 -2.50 27.72
N LYS A 571 -15.80 -1.79 26.59
CA LYS A 571 -16.42 -2.21 25.34
C LYS A 571 -15.79 -3.51 24.82
N VAL A 572 -14.46 -3.60 24.87
CA VAL A 572 -13.68 -4.77 24.43
C VAL A 572 -13.97 -5.97 25.34
N ALA A 573 -13.97 -5.79 26.66
CA ALA A 573 -14.31 -6.85 27.63
C ALA A 573 -15.70 -7.46 27.38
N LEU A 574 -16.71 -6.62 27.13
CA LEU A 574 -18.06 -7.08 26.80
C LEU A 574 -18.11 -7.89 25.49
N SER A 575 -17.36 -7.47 24.48
CA SER A 575 -17.25 -8.17 23.20
C SER A 575 -16.54 -9.52 23.34
N MET A 576 -15.41 -9.57 24.06
CA MET A 576 -14.67 -10.82 24.32
C MET A 576 -15.55 -11.85 25.04
N ALA A 577 -16.24 -11.41 26.09
CA ALA A 577 -17.17 -12.24 26.86
C ALA A 577 -18.30 -12.81 25.98
N LYS A 578 -18.86 -11.98 25.09
CA LYS A 578 -19.95 -12.40 24.19
C LYS A 578 -19.50 -13.48 23.22
N ILE A 579 -18.35 -13.26 22.58
CA ILE A 579 -17.82 -14.15 21.54
C ILE A 579 -17.41 -15.49 22.14
N PHE A 580 -16.73 -15.47 23.29
CA PHE A 580 -16.37 -16.70 23.98
C PHE A 580 -17.60 -17.53 24.37
N TYR A 581 -18.66 -16.88 24.84
CA TYR A 581 -19.93 -17.55 25.15
C TYR A 581 -20.63 -18.12 23.90
N GLU A 582 -20.61 -17.40 22.78
CA GLU A 582 -21.23 -17.84 21.51
C GLU A 582 -20.45 -18.96 20.81
N GLY A 583 -19.11 -19.01 20.96
CA GLY A 583 -18.24 -20.02 20.35
C GLY A 583 -18.30 -21.42 20.97
N ARG A 584 -18.95 -21.59 22.13
CA ARG A 584 -19.09 -22.88 22.84
C ARG A 584 -20.52 -23.46 22.86
N LYS A 585 -21.46 -22.87 22.12
CA LYS A 585 -22.84 -23.38 21.97
C LYS A 585 -23.01 -24.42 20.87
#